data_AF-A0A133UVF5-F1
#
_entry.id   AF-A0A133UVF5-F1
#
_cell.length_a   1.000
_cell.length_b   1.000
_cell.length_c   1.000
_cell.angle_alpha   90.00
_cell.angle_beta   90.00
_cell.angle_gamma   90.00
#
_symmetry.space_group_name_H-M   'P 1'
#
loop_
_entity.id
_entity.type
_entity.pdbx_description
1 polymer ?
#
loop_
_entity_poly.entity_id
_entity_poly.type
_entity_poly.pdbx_seq_one_letter_code
_entity_poly.pdbx_strand_id
1 'polypeptide(L)'
;MKRTNKEKQKEEGKWHPLVEKFSRRERIQLLHVLLEDIHQTSIAEACDVTPSAVSNWARRDDYCPSNRSAFYLLKLGQLTNPEKTTEIVKNGIEKYMNELEKIGIDIRKALG
;
A
#
# COMPACT_ATOMS: atom_id res chain seq x y z
N MET A 1 13.73 25.36 6.83
CA MET A 1 14.51 24.30 7.51
C MET A 1 14.62 23.10 6.57
N LYS A 2 15.80 22.82 6.00
CA LYS A 2 16.02 21.64 5.13
C LYS A 2 16.32 20.43 6.03
N ARG A 3 15.42 19.45 6.07
CA ARG A 3 15.66 18.17 6.76
C ARG A 3 16.85 17.47 6.10
N THR A 4 17.76 16.93 6.91
CA THR A 4 19.00 16.32 6.42
C THR A 4 18.74 14.91 5.89
N ASN A 5 19.57 14.46 4.93
CA ASN A 5 19.43 13.18 4.22
C ASN A 5 19.35 11.95 5.16
N LYS A 6 19.91 12.07 6.38
CA LYS A 6 19.85 11.04 7.45
C LYS A 6 18.47 10.91 8.10
N GLU A 7 17.69 11.98 8.20
CA GLU A 7 16.33 11.92 8.77
C GLU A 7 15.34 11.28 7.78
N LYS A 8 15.49 11.58 6.47
CA LYS A 8 14.75 10.89 5.40
C LYS A 8 14.99 9.38 5.45
N GLN A 9 16.25 8.94 5.60
CA GLN A 9 16.58 7.52 5.70
C GLN A 9 16.05 6.84 6.98
N LYS A 10 15.90 7.56 8.10
CA LYS A 10 15.32 7.00 9.34
C LYS A 10 13.80 6.85 9.27
N GLU A 11 13.09 7.73 8.54
CA GLU A 11 11.66 7.57 8.24
C GLU A 11 11.39 6.57 7.12
N GLU A 12 12.28 6.47 6.12
CA GLU A 12 12.24 5.45 5.05
C GLU A 12 12.65 4.06 5.55
N GLY A 13 13.48 3.97 6.60
CA GLY A 13 13.91 2.73 7.25
C GLY A 13 12.81 2.04 8.08
N LYS A 14 11.69 2.72 8.36
CA LYS A 14 10.46 2.08 8.85
C LYS A 14 9.66 1.54 7.65
N TRP A 15 10.24 0.57 6.96
CA TRP A 15 9.45 -0.33 6.13
C TRP A 15 8.34 -0.90 7.00
N HIS A 16 7.08 -0.61 6.69
CA HIS A 16 5.97 -1.17 7.45
C HIS A 16 5.77 -2.60 6.94
N PRO A 17 5.98 -3.66 7.76
CA PRO A 17 5.82 -5.07 7.33
C PRO A 17 4.45 -5.35 6.69
N LEU A 18 3.48 -4.49 6.99
CA LEU A 18 2.13 -4.49 6.48
C LEU A 18 2.04 -4.47 4.94
N VAL A 19 2.89 -3.71 4.23
CA VAL A 19 2.83 -3.67 2.76
C VAL A 19 3.43 -4.90 2.09
N GLU A 20 4.27 -5.66 2.81
CA GLU A 20 4.76 -6.97 2.34
C GLU A 20 3.66 -8.02 2.42
N LYS A 21 2.71 -7.84 3.35
CA LYS A 21 1.53 -8.69 3.48
C LYS A 21 0.41 -8.32 2.53
N PHE A 22 0.49 -7.16 1.88
CA PHE A 22 -0.47 -6.79 0.86
C PHE A 22 -0.39 -7.74 -0.32
N SER A 23 -1.47 -8.46 -0.53
CA SER A 23 -1.78 -9.18 -1.73
C SER A 23 -1.81 -8.23 -2.93
N ARG A 24 -1.69 -8.82 -4.12
CA ARG A 24 -1.83 -8.10 -5.38
C ARG A 24 -3.12 -7.27 -5.44
N ARG A 25 -4.22 -7.82 -4.94
CA ARG A 25 -5.54 -7.17 -4.95
C ARG A 25 -5.53 -5.87 -4.16
N GLU A 26 -5.00 -5.87 -2.93
CA GLU A 26 -4.96 -4.66 -2.10
C GLU A 26 -4.11 -3.56 -2.75
N ARG A 27 -2.99 -3.93 -3.38
CA ARG A 27 -2.12 -2.96 -4.07
C ARG A 27 -2.83 -2.28 -5.24
N ILE A 28 -3.63 -3.05 -6.00
CA ILE A 28 -4.44 -2.51 -7.10
C ILE A 28 -5.60 -1.67 -6.56
N GLN A 29 -6.24 -2.08 -5.46
CA GLN A 29 -7.30 -1.28 -4.83
C GLN A 29 -6.76 0.08 -4.35
N LEU A 30 -5.58 0.11 -3.73
CA LEU A 30 -4.92 1.37 -3.34
C LEU A 30 -4.64 2.26 -4.54
N LEU A 31 -4.17 1.69 -5.64
CA LEU A 31 -3.96 2.43 -6.88
C LEU A 31 -5.28 3.03 -7.40
N HIS A 32 -6.37 2.27 -7.43
CA HIS A 32 -7.66 2.76 -7.92
C HIS A 32 -8.22 3.88 -7.05
N VAL A 33 -8.14 3.77 -5.72
CA VAL A 33 -8.53 4.86 -4.81
C VAL A 33 -7.77 6.15 -5.14
N LEU A 34 -6.46 6.04 -5.40
CA LEU A 34 -5.66 7.21 -5.74
C LEU A 34 -6.00 7.78 -7.12
N LEU A 35 -6.35 6.95 -8.10
CA LEU A 35 -6.71 7.40 -9.44
C LEU A 35 -8.07 8.11 -9.52
N GLU A 36 -8.90 8.02 -8.49
CA GLU A 36 -10.13 8.81 -8.38
C GLU A 36 -9.82 10.30 -8.18
N ASP A 37 -8.78 10.61 -7.39
CA ASP A 37 -8.51 11.98 -6.91
C ASP A 37 -7.16 12.55 -7.39
N ILE A 38 -6.24 11.71 -7.88
CA ILE A 38 -4.86 12.08 -8.20
C ILE A 38 -4.50 11.66 -9.63
N HIS A 39 -3.87 12.58 -10.36
CA HIS A 39 -3.36 12.32 -11.70
C HIS A 39 -2.23 11.26 -11.69
N GLN A 40 -2.21 10.42 -12.72
CA GLN A 40 -1.23 9.33 -12.87
C GLN A 40 0.23 9.79 -12.74
N THR A 41 0.55 10.97 -13.26
CA THR A 41 1.90 11.55 -13.19
C THR A 41 2.35 11.77 -11.73
N SER A 42 1.47 12.29 -10.88
CA SER A 42 1.80 12.55 -9.48
C SER A 42 1.96 11.25 -8.68
N ILE A 43 1.18 10.22 -9.02
CA ILE A 43 1.36 8.87 -8.46
C ILE A 43 2.71 8.29 -8.89
N ALA A 44 3.08 8.47 -10.16
CA ALA A 44 4.36 8.00 -10.71
C ALA A 44 5.56 8.67 -10.03
N GLU A 45 5.51 9.99 -9.85
CA GLU A 45 6.52 10.77 -9.13
C GLU A 45 6.68 10.29 -7.68
N ALA A 46 5.59 10.10 -6.95
CA ALA A 46 5.63 9.64 -5.57
C ALA A 46 6.19 8.22 -5.44
N CYS A 47 5.94 7.37 -6.43
CA CYS A 47 6.41 5.99 -6.47
C CYS A 47 7.81 5.82 -7.10
N ASP A 48 8.41 6.90 -7.61
CA ASP A 48 9.70 6.88 -8.32
C ASP A 48 9.68 5.91 -9.53
N VAL A 49 8.62 6.01 -10.35
CA VAL A 49 8.42 5.18 -11.57
C VAL A 49 7.97 6.04 -12.75
N THR A 50 7.91 5.43 -13.94
CA THR A 50 7.35 6.10 -15.12
C THR A 50 5.81 6.16 -15.05
N PRO A 51 5.17 7.19 -15.63
CA PRO A 51 3.70 7.22 -15.78
C PRO A 51 3.16 5.98 -16.51
N SER A 52 3.93 5.44 -17.47
CA SER A 52 3.57 4.21 -18.17
C SER A 52 3.50 2.98 -17.26
N ALA A 53 4.32 2.92 -16.19
CA ALA A 53 4.22 1.85 -15.20
C ALA A 53 2.88 1.94 -14.45
N VAL A 54 2.45 3.14 -14.07
CA VAL A 54 1.15 3.39 -13.43
C VAL A 54 0.00 3.02 -14.37
N SER A 55 0.07 3.43 -15.64
CA SER A 55 -0.93 3.05 -16.64
C SER A 55 -1.00 1.53 -16.84
N ASN A 56 0.14 0.84 -16.82
CA ASN A 56 0.19 -0.63 -16.91
C ASN A 56 -0.44 -1.28 -15.68
N TRP A 57 -0.14 -0.83 -14.46
CA TRP A 57 -0.78 -1.34 -13.25
C TRP A 57 -2.31 -1.19 -13.27
N ALA A 58 -2.82 -0.08 -13.80
CA ALA A 58 -4.25 0.19 -13.85
C ALA A 58 -5.01 -0.60 -14.94
N ARG A 59 -4.32 -1.07 -15.99
CA ARG A 59 -4.96 -1.66 -17.18
C ARG A 59 -4.64 -3.12 -17.41
N ARG A 60 -3.57 -3.64 -16.82
CA ARG A 60 -3.03 -4.96 -17.17
C ARG A 60 -2.95 -5.90 -15.99
N ASP A 61 -3.58 -7.06 -16.16
CA ASP A 61 -3.61 -8.14 -15.17
C ASP A 61 -2.30 -8.93 -15.05
N ASP A 62 -1.21 -8.53 -15.67
CA ASP A 62 0.14 -9.05 -15.43
C ASP A 62 1.05 -8.07 -14.67
N TYR A 63 0.61 -6.83 -14.47
CA TYR A 63 1.38 -5.79 -13.78
C TYR A 63 0.80 -5.52 -12.39
N CYS A 64 1.69 -5.22 -11.44
CA CYS A 64 1.31 -4.88 -10.06
C CYS A 64 2.36 -3.95 -9.44
N PRO A 65 1.95 -3.00 -8.59
CA PRO A 65 2.89 -2.24 -7.78
C PRO A 65 3.80 -3.15 -6.94
N SER A 66 5.10 -2.85 -6.94
CA SER A 66 6.07 -3.49 -6.05
C SER A 66 5.76 -3.20 -4.58
N ASN A 67 6.41 -3.89 -3.63
CA ASN A 67 6.25 -3.58 -2.20
C ASN A 67 6.62 -2.11 -1.90
N ARG A 68 7.69 -1.61 -2.54
CA ARG A 68 8.13 -0.22 -2.42
C ARG A 68 7.07 0.74 -2.95
N SER A 69 6.53 0.48 -4.14
CA SER A 69 5.47 1.32 -4.73
C SER A 69 4.20 1.27 -3.87
N ALA A 70 3.78 0.10 -3.41
CA ALA A 70 2.61 -0.06 -2.53
C ALA A 70 2.73 0.73 -1.22
N PHE A 71 3.93 0.87 -0.67
CA PHE A 71 4.18 1.75 0.48
C PHE A 71 3.93 3.22 0.18
N TYR A 72 4.40 3.73 -0.95
CA TYR A 72 4.12 5.11 -1.33
C TYR A 72 2.64 5.32 -1.69
N LEU A 73 1.98 4.34 -2.32
CA LEU A 73 0.54 4.37 -2.55
C LEU A 73 -0.23 4.42 -1.21
N LEU A 74 0.15 3.61 -0.23
CA LEU A 74 -0.47 3.62 1.10
C LEU A 74 -0.29 4.99 1.79
N LYS A 75 0.93 5.56 1.72
CA LYS A 75 1.20 6.89 2.28
C LYS A 75 0.38 7.98 1.62
N LEU A 76 0.32 7.99 0.29
CA LEU A 76 -0.52 8.92 -0.47
C LEU A 76 -1.99 8.74 -0.11
N GLY A 77 -2.47 7.50 -0.07
CA GLY A 77 -3.87 7.19 0.23
C GLY A 77 -4.28 7.66 1.61
N GLN A 78 -3.41 7.52 2.62
CA GLN A 78 -3.67 8.06 3.96
C GLN A 78 -3.74 9.59 3.99
N LEU A 79 -3.06 10.28 3.08
CA LEU A 79 -3.09 11.74 2.99
C LEU A 79 -4.31 12.26 2.22
N THR A 80 -4.72 11.56 1.15
CA THR A 80 -5.76 12.05 0.24
C THR A 80 -7.12 11.42 0.46
N ASN A 81 -7.17 10.15 0.84
CA ASN A 81 -8.41 9.40 1.06
C ASN A 81 -8.26 8.40 2.23
N PRO A 82 -8.12 8.89 3.48
CA PRO A 82 -7.80 8.07 4.63
C PRO A 82 -8.88 7.02 4.94
N GLU A 83 -10.16 7.32 4.68
CA GLU A 83 -11.27 6.40 4.96
C GLU A 83 -11.19 5.15 4.08
N LYS A 84 -11.19 5.31 2.74
CA LYS A 84 -11.10 4.18 1.81
C LYS A 84 -9.77 3.42 1.96
N THR A 85 -8.69 4.15 2.20
CA THR A 85 -7.37 3.53 2.42
C THR A 85 -7.36 2.66 3.67
N THR A 86 -7.99 3.13 4.76
CA THR A 86 -8.10 2.37 6.01
C THR A 86 -8.98 1.14 5.83
N GLU A 87 -10.07 1.24 5.07
CA GLU A 87 -10.93 0.10 4.75
C GLU A 87 -10.17 -1.00 4.00
N ILE A 88 -9.36 -0.65 3.00
CA ILE A 88 -8.52 -1.62 2.27
C ILE A 88 -7.56 -2.33 3.24
N VAL A 89 -6.90 -1.58 4.12
CA VAL A 89 -5.97 -2.14 5.11
C VAL A 89 -6.69 -3.09 6.07
N LYS A 90 -7.84 -2.69 6.61
CA LYS A 90 -8.64 -3.52 7.53
C LYS A 90 -9.06 -4.82 6.87
N ASN A 91 -9.61 -4.75 5.66
CA ASN A 91 -10.04 -5.92 4.91
C ASN A 91 -8.87 -6.89 4.64
N GLY A 92 -7.68 -6.35 4.33
CA GLY A 92 -6.49 -7.18 4.14
C GLY A 92 -6.01 -7.86 5.42
N ILE A 93 -6.02 -7.15 6.55
CA ILE A 93 -5.71 -7.73 7.86
C ILE A 93 -6.72 -8.80 8.24
N GLU A 94 -8.02 -8.54 8.11
CA GLU A 94 -9.07 -9.51 8.42
C GLU A 94 -8.95 -10.77 7.58
N LYS A 95 -8.66 -10.62 6.28
CA LYS A 95 -8.40 -11.76 5.40
C LYS A 95 -7.20 -12.57 5.88
N TYR A 96 -6.08 -11.92 6.21
CA TYR A 96 -4.89 -12.61 6.72
C TYR A 96 -5.18 -13.34 8.03
N MET A 97 -5.92 -12.73 8.95
CA MET A 97 -6.34 -13.37 10.20
C MET A 97 -7.22 -14.60 9.96
N ASN A 98 -8.16 -14.51 9.03
CA ASN A 98 -9.01 -15.65 8.66
C ASN A 98 -8.19 -16.78 7.99
N GLU A 99 -7.11 -16.47 7.26
CA GLU A 99 -6.19 -17.48 6.71
C GLU A 99 -5.38 -18.17 7.81
N LEU A 100 -4.97 -17.44 8.85
CA LEU A 100 -4.29 -18.00 10.02
C LEU A 100 -5.21 -18.92 10.85
N GLU A 101 -6.46 -18.52 11.05
CA GLU A 101 -7.46 -19.36 11.75
C GLU A 101 -7.67 -20.70 11.05
N LYS A 102 -7.68 -20.72 9.71
CA LYS A 102 -7.82 -21.96 8.91
C LYS A 102 -6.67 -22.95 9.10
N ILE A 103 -5.48 -22.49 9.50
CA ILE A 103 -4.33 -23.34 9.81
C ILE A 103 -4.18 -23.59 11.32
N GLY A 104 -5.19 -23.24 12.12
CA GLY A 104 -5.24 -23.48 13.55
C GLY A 104 -4.54 -22.42 14.41
N ILE A 105 -4.15 -21.28 13.83
CA ILE A 105 -3.54 -20.17 14.55
C ILE A 105 -4.62 -19.11 14.81
N ASP A 106 -5.24 -19.15 15.99
CA ASP A 106 -6.20 -18.14 16.43
C ASP A 106 -5.48 -17.00 17.16
N ILE A 107 -5.06 -15.98 16.39
CA ILE A 107 -4.41 -14.79 16.94
C ILE A 107 -5.43 -13.92 17.71
N ARG A 108 -6.72 -13.94 17.35
CA ARG A 108 -7.73 -13.09 18.02
C ARG A 108 -7.87 -13.48 19.49
N LYS A 109 -7.84 -14.77 19.78
CA LYS A 109 -7.83 -15.30 21.16
C LYS A 109 -6.56 -14.97 21.94
N ALA A 110 -5.42 -14.82 21.27
CA ALA A 110 -4.14 -14.49 21.92
C ALA A 110 -3.96 -12.99 22.22
N LEU A 111 -4.75 -12.13 21.58
CA LEU A 111 -4.70 -10.66 21.73
C LEU A 111 -5.81 -10.09 22.61
N GLY A 112 -6.82 -10.90 22.96
CA GLY A 112 -7.92 -10.54 23.89
C GLY A 112 -7.57 -10.87 25.33
#